data_AF-A0A7K3WZ08-F1
#
_entry.id   AF-A0A7K3WZ08-F1
#
_cell.length_a   1.000
_cell.length_b   1.000
_cell.length_c   1.000
_cell.angle_alpha   90.00
_cell.angle_beta   90.00
_cell.angle_gamma   90.00
#
_symmetry.space_group_name_H-M   'P 1'
#
loop_
_entity.id
_entity.type
_entity.pdbx_description
1 polymer ?
#
loop_
_entity_poly.entity_id
_entity_poly.type
_entity_poly.pdbx_seq_one_letter_code
_entity_poly.pdbx_strand_id
1 'polypeptide(L)'
;MTGERTLAALQPGYSLFSREVEAELLPTCRELGITLGAYSPIGRALLAGGITTDTAFGGDDLRSGNPRFSAANRAANLALVDRLRALADELGVTPAQLALAWLLARGAVPIPGTTSLRHLADNAAATAITLTPEQLGQITDLIPADAVQGERLSPSAARWVGK
;
A
#
# COMPACT_ATOMS: atom_id res chain seq x y z
N MET A 1 39.11 -6.13 -14.88
CA MET A 1 37.80 -5.44 -14.77
C MET A 1 37.10 -6.02 -13.55
N THR A 2 37.12 -5.31 -12.42
CA THR A 2 36.19 -5.59 -11.32
C THR A 2 34.80 -5.28 -11.85
N GLY A 3 34.00 -6.32 -12.14
CA GLY A 3 32.68 -6.15 -12.73
C GLY A 3 31.73 -5.54 -11.71
N GLU A 4 31.62 -4.21 -11.70
CA GLU A 4 30.59 -3.52 -10.94
C GLU A 4 29.22 -3.98 -11.44
N ARG A 5 28.34 -4.38 -10.50
CA ARG A 5 26.97 -4.80 -10.80
C ARG A 5 26.02 -3.71 -10.32
N THR A 6 25.31 -3.09 -11.26
CA THR A 6 24.28 -2.10 -10.95
C THR A 6 23.01 -2.78 -10.47
N LEU A 7 22.44 -2.29 -9.36
CA LEU A 7 21.08 -2.63 -8.95
C LEU A 7 20.11 -1.67 -9.63
N ALA A 8 19.26 -2.17 -10.52
CA ALA A 8 18.32 -1.32 -11.28
C ALA A 8 17.03 -1.03 -10.50
N ALA A 9 16.53 -2.01 -9.74
CA ALA A 9 15.27 -1.89 -9.04
C ALA A 9 15.21 -2.74 -7.77
N LEU A 10 14.34 -2.34 -6.83
CA LEU A 10 14.06 -3.02 -5.58
C LEU A 10 12.56 -3.02 -5.35
N GLN A 11 11.98 -4.13 -4.86
CA GLN A 11 10.52 -4.29 -4.76
C GLN A 11 10.04 -4.57 -3.32
N PRO A 12 10.20 -3.63 -2.37
CA PRO A 12 9.75 -3.81 -0.99
C PRO A 12 8.23 -3.65 -0.86
N GLY A 13 7.68 -4.07 0.29
CA GLY A 13 6.31 -3.71 0.65
C GLY A 13 6.21 -2.22 0.94
N TYR A 14 5.34 -1.50 0.23
CA TYR A 14 5.11 -0.07 0.45
C TYR A 14 3.66 0.30 0.12
N SER A 15 2.95 0.92 1.06
CA SER A 15 1.56 1.38 0.92
C SER A 15 1.26 2.41 2.01
N LEU A 16 0.08 3.02 2.00
CA LEU A 16 -0.38 3.83 3.15
C LEU A 16 -0.36 3.05 4.48
N PHE A 17 -0.47 1.72 4.42
CA PHE A 17 -0.46 0.85 5.59
C PHE A 17 0.94 0.33 5.98
N SER A 18 1.96 0.54 5.15
CA SER A 18 3.32 0.02 5.38
C SER A 18 4.32 1.02 4.83
N ARG A 19 4.92 1.79 5.72
CA ARG A 19 5.75 2.97 5.40
C ARG A 19 7.18 2.85 5.93
N GLU A 20 7.58 1.65 6.35
CA GLU A 20 8.91 1.36 6.92
C GLU A 20 10.04 1.72 5.94
N VAL A 21 9.77 1.61 4.63
CA VAL A 21 10.72 1.96 3.57
C VAL A 21 11.07 3.45 3.54
N GLU A 22 10.24 4.32 4.12
CA GLU A 22 10.45 5.77 4.06
C GLU A 22 11.65 6.25 4.88
N ALA A 23 12.04 5.49 5.92
CA ALA A 23 13.13 5.88 6.82
C ALA A 23 14.50 5.83 6.13
N GLU A 24 14.76 4.79 5.33
CA GLU A 24 16.10 4.53 4.77
C GLU A 24 16.02 4.10 3.30
N LEU A 25 15.21 3.08 2.99
CA LEU A 25 15.24 2.45 1.67
C LEU A 25 14.82 3.39 0.53
N LEU A 26 13.75 4.16 0.73
CA LEU A 26 13.24 5.11 -0.25
C LEU A 26 14.23 6.25 -0.55
N PRO A 27 14.79 6.97 0.44
CA PRO A 27 15.81 7.99 0.16
C PRO A 27 17.08 7.39 -0.46
N THR A 28 17.55 6.22 -0.01
CA THR A 28 18.71 5.55 -0.62
C THR A 28 18.45 5.16 -2.08
N CYS A 29 17.27 4.61 -2.39
CA CYS A 29 16.92 4.29 -3.77
C CYS A 29 16.94 5.54 -4.67
N ARG A 30 16.43 6.68 -4.18
CA ARG A 30 16.46 7.94 -4.92
C ARG A 30 17.89 8.46 -5.15
N GLU A 31 18.71 8.45 -4.11
CA GLU A 31 20.11 8.89 -4.17
C GLU A 31 20.91 8.08 -5.20
N LEU A 32 20.70 6.76 -5.22
CA LEU A 32 21.43 5.83 -6.07
C LEU A 32 20.81 5.61 -7.46
N GLY A 33 19.69 6.26 -7.78
CA GLY A 33 18.98 6.07 -9.05
C GLY A 33 18.34 4.68 -9.21
N ILE A 34 18.02 4.00 -8.10
CA ILE A 34 17.37 2.68 -8.07
C ILE A 34 15.85 2.87 -8.09
N THR A 35 15.16 2.17 -8.99
CA THR A 35 13.69 2.22 -9.02
C THR A 35 13.09 1.44 -7.85
N LEU A 36 12.22 2.06 -7.06
CA LEU A 36 11.48 1.38 -5.99
C LEU A 36 10.09 0.95 -6.47
N GLY A 37 9.87 -0.36 -6.62
CA GLY A 37 8.58 -0.96 -6.93
C GLY A 37 7.79 -1.27 -5.66
N ALA A 38 6.62 -0.67 -5.47
CA ALA A 38 5.82 -0.86 -4.26
C ALA A 38 4.96 -2.13 -4.34
N TYR A 39 5.37 -3.18 -3.62
CA TYR A 39 4.62 -4.44 -3.49
C TYR A 39 3.46 -4.32 -2.49
N SER A 40 2.33 -4.95 -2.83
CA SER A 40 1.06 -4.86 -2.08
C SER A 40 0.56 -3.41 -1.87
N PRO A 41 0.52 -2.57 -2.92
CA PRO A 41 0.32 -1.13 -2.78
C PRO A 41 -1.05 -0.74 -2.21
N ILE A 42 -2.05 -1.61 -2.37
CA ILE A 42 -3.43 -1.42 -1.87
C ILE A 42 -3.73 -2.23 -0.60
N GLY A 43 -2.70 -2.58 0.19
CA GLY A 43 -2.87 -3.22 1.50
C GLY A 43 -3.60 -4.57 1.44
N ARG A 44 -3.34 -5.37 0.40
CA ARG A 44 -4.04 -6.66 0.15
C ARG A 44 -5.58 -6.49 0.06
N ALA A 45 -5.99 -5.50 -0.72
CA ALA A 45 -7.37 -5.05 -0.96
C ALA A 45 -8.04 -4.30 0.20
N LEU A 46 -7.38 -4.14 1.35
CA LEU A 46 -7.95 -3.41 2.49
C LEU A 46 -8.18 -1.92 2.16
N LEU A 47 -7.30 -1.32 1.36
CA LEU A 47 -7.44 0.07 0.87
C LEU A 47 -8.40 0.21 -0.32
N ALA A 48 -8.91 -0.90 -0.88
CA ALA A 48 -9.76 -0.86 -2.08
C ALA A 48 -11.26 -0.73 -1.76
N GLY A 49 -11.64 -0.70 -0.48
CA GLY A 49 -13.00 -0.42 -0.03
C GLY A 49 -14.00 -1.58 -0.09
N GLY A 50 -13.60 -2.76 -0.58
CA GLY A 50 -14.46 -3.94 -0.68
C GLY A 50 -14.44 -4.88 0.54
N ILE A 51 -13.53 -4.66 1.49
CA ILE A 51 -13.47 -5.43 2.75
C ILE A 51 -14.31 -4.72 3.80
N THR A 52 -15.13 -5.48 4.51
CA THR A 52 -16.00 -5.03 5.61
C THR A 52 -15.59 -5.67 6.93
N THR A 53 -16.18 -5.21 8.04
CA THR A 53 -16.00 -5.82 9.37
C THR A 53 -16.40 -7.29 9.38
N ASP A 54 -17.39 -7.68 8.57
CA ASP A 54 -17.93 -9.05 8.52
C ASP A 54 -17.25 -9.94 7.47
N THR A 55 -16.27 -9.40 6.74
CA THR A 55 -15.54 -10.19 5.73
C THR A 55 -14.82 -11.36 6.40
N ALA A 56 -15.14 -12.57 5.94
CA ALA A 56 -14.46 -13.80 6.30
C ALA A 56 -13.43 -14.19 5.23
N PHE A 57 -12.36 -14.86 5.66
CA PHE A 57 -11.30 -15.33 4.78
C PHE A 57 -11.21 -16.85 4.85
N GLY A 58 -11.08 -17.50 3.69
CA GLY A 58 -10.88 -18.95 3.60
C GLY A 58 -9.58 -19.40 4.26
N GLY A 59 -9.45 -20.70 4.56
CA GLY A 59 -8.27 -21.26 5.23
C GLY A 59 -6.99 -21.17 4.39
N ASP A 60 -7.10 -21.13 3.07
CA ASP A 60 -6.03 -20.96 2.09
C ASP A 60 -5.73 -19.49 1.75
N ASP A 61 -6.56 -18.55 2.22
CA ASP A 61 -6.34 -17.12 2.02
C ASP A 61 -5.24 -16.62 2.97
N LEU A 62 -4.20 -15.99 2.40
CA LEU A 62 -3.09 -15.39 3.15
C LEU A 62 -3.53 -14.37 4.21
N ARG A 63 -4.71 -13.77 4.06
CA ARG A 63 -5.30 -12.83 5.03
C ARG A 63 -5.81 -13.54 6.28
N SER A 64 -6.19 -14.81 6.20
CA SER A 64 -6.73 -15.57 7.34
C SER A 64 -5.75 -15.63 8.53
N GLY A 65 -4.45 -15.81 8.25
CA GLY A 65 -3.40 -15.81 9.27
C GLY A 65 -2.67 -14.47 9.47
N ASN A 66 -3.13 -13.39 8.84
CA ASN A 66 -2.44 -12.11 8.87
C ASN A 66 -2.99 -11.21 9.99
N PRO A 67 -2.14 -10.70 10.91
CA PRO A 67 -2.59 -9.89 12.04
C PRO A 67 -3.44 -8.67 11.67
N ARG A 68 -3.22 -8.01 10.53
CA ARG A 68 -4.04 -6.87 10.07
C ARG A 68 -5.50 -7.22 9.79
N PHE A 69 -5.77 -8.50 9.58
CA PHE A 69 -7.07 -9.03 9.21
C PHE A 69 -7.75 -9.79 10.35
N SER A 70 -7.16 -9.82 11.57
CA SER A 70 -7.90 -10.22 12.77
C SER A 70 -9.12 -9.30 12.95
N ALA A 71 -10.20 -9.78 13.57
CA ALA A 71 -11.44 -9.01 13.66
C ALA A 71 -11.23 -7.61 14.29
N ALA A 72 -10.48 -7.55 15.39
CA ALA A 72 -10.17 -6.29 16.08
C ALA A 72 -9.32 -5.35 15.22
N ASN A 73 -8.22 -5.84 14.64
CA ASN A 73 -7.33 -5.01 13.83
C ASN A 73 -8.00 -4.58 12.52
N ARG A 74 -8.80 -5.47 11.91
CA ARG A 74 -9.58 -5.15 10.71
C ARG A 74 -10.55 -4.02 10.99
N ALA A 75 -11.30 -4.07 12.10
CA ALA A 75 -12.22 -2.99 12.46
C ALA A 75 -11.49 -1.65 12.67
N ALA A 76 -10.38 -1.65 13.41
CA ALA A 76 -9.58 -0.44 13.63
C ALA A 76 -9.00 0.13 12.31
N ASN A 77 -8.48 -0.74 11.46
CA ASN A 77 -7.92 -0.34 10.16
C ASN A 77 -8.99 0.15 9.19
N LEU A 78 -10.19 -0.43 9.20
CA LEU A 78 -11.30 0.03 8.34
C LEU A 78 -11.75 1.44 8.70
N ALA A 79 -11.68 1.85 9.97
CA ALA A 79 -11.94 3.24 10.35
C ALA A 79 -10.95 4.24 9.70
N LEU A 80 -9.69 3.83 9.48
CA LEU A 80 -8.71 4.60 8.71
C LEU A 80 -9.05 4.63 7.21
N VAL A 81 -9.51 3.50 6.67
CA VAL A 81 -9.95 3.39 5.27
C VAL A 81 -11.18 4.27 5.01
N ASP A 82 -12.10 4.37 5.96
CA ASP A 82 -13.30 5.20 5.82
C ASP A 82 -12.94 6.70 5.71
N ARG A 83 -11.91 7.15 6.43
CA ARG A 83 -11.36 8.52 6.29
C ARG A 83 -10.77 8.75 4.90
N LEU A 84 -10.03 7.77 4.37
CA LEU A 84 -9.49 7.82 3.00
C LEU A 84 -10.63 7.82 1.97
N ARG A 85 -11.68 7.03 2.21
CA ARG A 85 -12.86 6.96 1.32
C ARG A 85 -13.57 8.30 1.24
N ALA A 86 -13.79 8.97 2.37
CA ALA A 86 -14.41 10.30 2.37
C ALA A 86 -13.65 11.30 1.49
N LEU A 87 -12.31 11.34 1.59
CA LEU A 87 -11.50 12.20 0.73
C LEU A 87 -11.52 11.75 -0.74
N ALA A 88 -11.51 10.44 -1.01
CA ALA A 88 -11.61 9.92 -2.36
C ALA A 88 -12.93 10.32 -3.02
N ASP A 89 -14.04 10.27 -2.27
CA ASP A 89 -15.37 10.69 -2.72
C ASP A 89 -15.40 12.20 -3.02
N GLU A 90 -14.79 13.04 -2.18
CA GLU A 90 -14.64 14.49 -2.42
C GLU A 90 -13.86 14.80 -3.71
N LEU A 91 -12.88 13.96 -4.03
CA LEU A 91 -12.02 14.10 -5.22
C LEU A 91 -12.58 13.37 -6.46
N GLY A 92 -13.71 12.66 -6.33
CA GLY A 92 -14.32 11.91 -7.42
C GLY A 92 -13.48 10.72 -7.92
N VAL A 93 -12.66 10.13 -7.05
CA VAL A 93 -11.77 9.00 -7.35
C VAL A 93 -12.04 7.82 -6.40
N THR A 94 -11.55 6.62 -6.72
CA THR A 94 -11.66 5.49 -5.81
C THR A 94 -10.60 5.54 -4.71
N PRO A 95 -10.83 4.93 -3.52
CA PRO A 95 -9.80 4.83 -2.48
C PRO A 95 -8.54 4.09 -2.96
N ALA A 96 -8.69 3.11 -3.86
CA ALA A 96 -7.58 2.41 -4.48
C ALA A 96 -6.76 3.34 -5.39
N GLN A 97 -7.44 4.13 -6.24
CA GLN A 97 -6.79 5.14 -7.08
C GLN A 97 -6.03 6.16 -6.23
N LEU A 98 -6.63 6.65 -5.16
CA LEU A 98 -6.00 7.63 -4.27
C LEU A 98 -4.76 7.07 -3.58
N ALA A 99 -4.80 5.82 -3.12
CA ALA A 99 -3.64 5.14 -2.54
C ALA A 99 -2.50 4.92 -3.55
N LEU A 100 -2.83 4.60 -4.80
CA LEU A 100 -1.86 4.42 -5.87
C LEU A 100 -1.25 5.75 -6.31
N ALA A 101 -2.06 6.80 -6.46
CA ALA A 101 -1.61 8.16 -6.77
C ALA A 101 -0.68 8.71 -5.68
N TRP A 102 -1.00 8.43 -4.40
CA TRP A 102 -0.11 8.75 -3.29
C TRP A 102 1.26 8.08 -3.45
N LEU A 103 1.32 6.77 -3.75
CA LEU A 103 2.60 6.07 -3.96
C LEU A 103 3.42 6.65 -5.13
N LEU A 104 2.75 6.98 -6.24
CA LEU A 104 3.37 7.64 -7.39
C LEU A 104 3.97 9.00 -7.00
N ALA A 105 3.23 9.82 -6.26
CA ALA A 105 3.71 11.11 -5.73
C ALA A 105 4.89 10.94 -4.74
N ARG A 106 4.99 9.79 -4.08
CA ARG A 106 6.15 9.41 -3.26
C ARG A 106 7.32 8.86 -4.08
N GLY A 107 7.27 8.89 -5.41
CA GLY A 107 8.38 8.44 -6.28
C GLY A 107 8.59 6.92 -6.27
N ALA A 108 7.57 6.14 -5.90
CA ALA A 108 7.57 4.70 -6.05
C ALA A 108 6.68 4.28 -7.22
N VAL A 109 7.00 3.14 -7.84
CA VAL A 109 6.19 2.54 -8.92
C VAL A 109 5.29 1.46 -8.30
N PRO A 110 3.99 1.70 -8.07
CA PRO A 110 3.11 0.68 -7.50
C PRO A 110 2.85 -0.46 -8.49
N ILE A 111 2.77 -1.69 -7.97
CA ILE A 111 2.46 -2.90 -8.76
C ILE A 111 1.14 -3.55 -8.27
N PRO A 112 -0.03 -2.92 -8.51
CA PRO A 112 -1.30 -3.48 -8.10
C PRO A 112 -1.65 -4.72 -8.94
N GLY A 113 -1.93 -5.84 -8.28
CA GLY A 113 -2.41 -7.06 -8.94
C GLY A 113 -3.92 -7.03 -9.16
N THR A 114 -4.38 -7.65 -10.24
CA THR A 114 -5.82 -7.85 -10.53
C THR A 114 -6.03 -8.95 -11.57
N THR A 115 -7.17 -9.63 -11.50
CA THR A 115 -7.70 -10.53 -12.55
C THR A 115 -8.93 -9.94 -13.26
N SER A 116 -9.35 -8.73 -12.87
CA SER A 116 -10.54 -8.02 -13.39
C SER A 116 -10.12 -6.88 -14.30
N LEU A 117 -10.67 -6.84 -15.52
CA LEU A 117 -10.48 -5.74 -16.48
C LEU A 117 -10.94 -4.40 -15.92
N ARG A 118 -12.03 -4.39 -15.13
CA ARG A 118 -12.51 -3.17 -14.47
C ARG A 118 -11.47 -2.62 -13.49
N HIS A 119 -10.91 -3.47 -12.65
CA HIS A 119 -9.88 -3.04 -11.70
C HIS A 119 -8.56 -2.68 -12.41
N LEU A 120 -8.25 -3.30 -13.55
CA LEU A 120 -7.11 -2.90 -14.37
C LEU A 120 -7.28 -1.45 -14.85
N ALA A 121 -8.45 -1.12 -15.40
CA ALA A 121 -8.77 0.24 -15.82
C ALA A 121 -8.73 1.22 -14.63
N ASP A 122 -9.28 0.83 -13.48
CA ASP A 122 -9.26 1.63 -12.25
C ASP A 122 -7.83 1.91 -11.75
N ASN A 123 -6.98 0.88 -11.70
CA ASN A 123 -5.58 1.00 -11.33
C ASN A 123 -4.81 1.90 -12.30
N ALA A 124 -5.06 1.78 -13.61
CA ALA A 124 -4.41 2.59 -14.63
C ALA A 124 -4.81 4.07 -14.52
N ALA A 125 -6.07 4.36 -14.23
CA ALA A 125 -6.58 5.71 -14.06
C ALA A 125 -5.91 6.47 -12.90
N ALA A 126 -5.36 5.76 -11.90
CA ALA A 126 -4.57 6.38 -10.83
C ALA A 126 -3.36 7.17 -11.34
N THR A 127 -2.80 6.81 -12.51
CA THR A 127 -1.65 7.50 -13.11
C THR A 127 -1.97 8.90 -13.64
N ALA A 128 -3.25 9.20 -13.86
CA ALA A 128 -3.72 10.50 -14.31
C ALA A 128 -4.02 11.47 -13.14
N ILE A 129 -3.98 10.99 -11.90
CA ILE A 129 -4.27 11.80 -10.72
C ILE A 129 -3.01 12.55 -10.31
N THR A 130 -3.08 13.88 -10.33
CA THR A 130 -2.03 14.76 -9.80
C THR A 130 -2.49 15.29 -8.44
N LEU A 131 -1.76 14.92 -7.39
CA LEU A 131 -2.03 15.39 -6.02
C LEU A 131 -1.26 16.68 -5.75
N THR A 132 -1.93 17.68 -5.18
CA THR A 132 -1.23 18.86 -4.65
C THR A 132 -0.43 18.49 -3.40
N PRO A 133 0.57 19.30 -3.00
CA PRO A 133 1.29 19.09 -1.74
C PRO A 133 0.37 18.99 -0.53
N GLU A 134 -0.70 19.79 -0.50
CA GLU A 134 -1.71 19.80 0.57
C GLU A 134 -2.49 18.48 0.59
N GLN A 135 -2.97 18.01 -0.56
CA GLN A 135 -3.66 16.73 -0.67
C GLN A 135 -2.75 15.55 -0.28
N LEU A 136 -1.49 15.59 -0.71
CA LEU A 136 -0.50 14.58 -0.35
C LEU A 136 -0.27 14.53 1.17
N GLY A 137 -0.16 15.68 1.81
CA GLY A 137 -0.09 15.81 3.28
C GLY A 137 -1.35 15.26 3.94
N GLN A 138 -2.53 15.70 3.49
CA GLN A 138 -3.82 15.25 4.02
C GLN A 138 -3.97 13.72 3.94
N ILE A 139 -3.68 13.09 2.80
CA ILE A 139 -3.74 11.63 2.66
C ILE A 139 -2.78 10.94 3.64
N THR A 140 -1.59 11.50 3.82
CA THR A 140 -0.58 10.99 4.76
C THR A 140 -1.07 11.02 6.21
N ASP A 141 -1.80 12.08 6.58
CA ASP A 141 -2.33 12.30 7.94
C ASP A 141 -3.65 11.54 8.21
N LEU A 142 -4.37 11.15 7.15
CA LEU A 142 -5.55 10.30 7.27
C LEU A 142 -5.19 8.88 7.74
N ILE A 143 -3.99 8.41 7.37
CA ILE A 143 -3.48 7.10 7.74
C ILE A 143 -2.06 7.26 8.33
N PRO A 144 -1.94 7.71 9.59
CA PRO A 144 -0.66 7.72 10.30
C PRO A 144 -0.10 6.29 10.35
N ALA A 145 1.21 6.15 10.12
CA ALA A 145 1.83 4.83 9.98
C ALA A 145 1.75 4.00 11.27
N ASP A 146 1.79 4.67 12.42
CA ASP A 146 1.68 4.12 13.77
C ASP A 146 0.23 3.82 14.20
N ALA A 147 -0.77 4.32 13.49
CA ALA A 147 -2.17 4.02 13.75
C ALA A 147 -2.61 2.65 13.18
N VAL A 148 -1.88 2.11 12.21
CA VAL A 148 -2.23 0.85 11.53
C VAL A 148 -2.03 -0.33 12.49
N GLN A 149 -3.11 -1.07 12.74
CA GLN A 149 -3.10 -2.17 13.70
C GLN A 149 -2.72 -3.50 13.04
N GLY A 150 -1.82 -4.22 13.71
CA GLY A 150 -1.35 -5.54 13.30
C GLY A 150 -0.17 -5.51 12.32
N GLU A 151 0.73 -6.47 12.52
CA GLU A 151 1.90 -6.68 11.67
C GLU A 151 1.55 -6.91 10.20
N ARG A 152 2.40 -6.40 9.30
CA ARG A 152 2.23 -6.56 7.84
C ARG A 152 2.24 -8.01 7.40
N LEU A 153 3.09 -8.81 8.02
CA LEU A 153 3.31 -10.22 7.70
C LEU A 153 2.69 -11.09 8.79
N SER A 154 2.19 -12.26 8.39
CA SER A 154 1.89 -13.30 9.35
C SER A 154 3.18 -13.81 10.00
N PRO A 155 3.14 -14.36 11.21
CA PRO A 155 4.32 -14.97 11.84
C PRO A 155 5.01 -16.01 10.93
N SER A 156 4.22 -16.79 10.19
CA SER A 156 4.75 -17.76 9.22
C SER A 156 5.47 -17.09 8.06
N ALA A 157 4.96 -15.96 7.55
CA ALA A 157 5.60 -15.20 6.47
C ALA A 157 6.83 -14.42 6.94
N ALA A 158 6.84 -13.92 8.18
CA ALA A 158 7.96 -13.18 8.77
C ALA A 158 9.24 -14.04 8.82
N ARG A 159 9.10 -15.33 9.19
CA ARG A 159 10.22 -16.30 9.22
C ARG A 159 10.98 -16.40 7.89
N TRP A 160 10.29 -16.27 6.76
CA TRP A 160 10.91 -16.37 5.43
C TRP A 160 11.71 -15.13 5.03
N VAL A 161 11.48 -14.01 5.71
CA VAL A 161 12.18 -12.73 5.44
C VAL A 161 13.14 -12.35 6.57
N GLY A 162 13.46 -13.29 7.46
CA GLY A 162 14.39 -13.07 8.57
C GLY A 162 13.87 -12.11 9.63
N LYS A 163 12.54 -12.03 9.81
CA LYS A 163 11.87 -11.22 10.82
C LYS A 163 11.08 -12.09 11.79
#